data_AF-A0AAU2UXX9-F1
#
_entry.id   AF-A0AAU2UXX9-F1
#
_cell.length_a   1.000
_cell.length_b   1.000
_cell.length_c   1.000
_cell.angle_alpha   90.00
_cell.angle_beta   90.00
_cell.angle_gamma   90.00
#
_symmetry.space_group_name_H-M   'P 1'
#
loop_
_entity.id
_entity.type
_entity.pdbx_description
1 polymer ?
#
loop_
_entity_poly.entity_id
_entity_poly.type
_entity_poly.pdbx_seq_one_letter_code
_entity_poly.pdbx_strand_id
1 'polypeptide(L)'
;MAASKTPQTIRRAGAAAGAGILLITALAVFANFGVLERLVVEGDANETARRITASEGLFRWGIASLFLVAALDVAVAWALRVFFAPVHQNMSMLAAWFRLVYAVVLLVATSQLPGVLPLVDGATTFGPYPADPAPVQALSRIDTFHDLWNAGLILFGIHLLLLGWLAFTSGYVPRALGVLIALAGLGYLVDSFGALASSSYALDVAVFTFVGEFLLMLWLLAIGRSAAFSKEPPPARGRSRQELSGQ
;
A
#
# COMPACT_ATOMS: atom_id res chain seq x y z
N MET A 1 -13.07 -24.73 15.00
CA MET A 1 -11.65 -24.92 15.43
C MET A 1 -10.73 -24.44 14.31
N ALA A 2 -10.09 -23.27 14.46
CA ALA A 2 -9.07 -22.85 13.52
C ALA A 2 -7.76 -23.59 13.84
N ALA A 3 -7.21 -24.33 12.87
CA ALA A 3 -5.94 -25.04 13.04
C ALA A 3 -4.84 -24.04 13.45
N SER A 4 -4.15 -24.31 14.56
CA SER A 4 -3.03 -23.50 15.02
C SER A 4 -1.92 -23.55 13.97
N LYS A 5 -1.60 -22.41 13.34
CA LYS A 5 -0.54 -22.32 12.34
C LYS A 5 0.81 -22.57 12.99
N THR A 6 1.68 -23.33 12.31
CA THR A 6 3.03 -23.62 12.82
C THR A 6 3.92 -22.38 12.83
N PRO A 7 4.87 -22.25 13.77
CA PRO A 7 5.82 -21.13 13.83
C PRO A 7 6.59 -20.90 12.53
N GLN A 8 6.90 -21.97 11.79
CA GLN A 8 7.55 -21.91 10.49
C GLN A 8 6.69 -21.19 9.42
N THR A 9 5.37 -21.40 9.45
CA THR A 9 4.42 -20.75 8.53
C THR A 9 4.37 -19.25 8.78
N ILE A 10 4.36 -18.83 10.05
CA ILE A 10 4.36 -17.42 10.46
C ILE A 10 5.65 -16.73 9.98
N ARG A 11 6.80 -17.36 10.20
CA ARG A 11 8.10 -16.81 9.75
C ARG A 11 8.18 -16.62 8.25
N ARG A 12 7.77 -17.63 7.46
CA ARG A 12 7.75 -17.54 5.99
C ARG A 12 6.81 -16.45 5.50
N ALA A 13 5.63 -16.32 6.13
CA ALA A 13 4.69 -15.24 5.82
C ALA A 13 5.28 -13.86 6.14
N GLY A 14 5.98 -13.71 7.27
CA GLY A 14 6.69 -12.48 7.61
C GLY A 14 7.75 -12.11 6.57
N ALA A 15 8.61 -13.06 6.17
CA ALA A 15 9.60 -12.84 5.11
C ALA A 15 8.94 -12.45 3.78
N ALA A 16 7.88 -13.15 3.38
CA ALA A 16 7.16 -12.86 2.13
C ALA A 16 6.51 -11.46 2.17
N ALA A 17 5.90 -11.08 3.31
CA ALA A 17 5.35 -9.74 3.49
C ALA A 17 6.44 -8.67 3.41
N GLY A 18 7.56 -8.84 4.12
CA GLY A 18 8.67 -7.87 4.10
C GLY A 18 9.29 -7.71 2.71
N ALA A 19 9.52 -8.81 1.99
CA ALA A 19 10.05 -8.79 0.62
C ALA A 19 9.06 -8.14 -0.35
N GLY A 20 7.77 -8.48 -0.22
CA GLY A 20 6.71 -7.92 -1.05
C GLY A 20 6.56 -6.41 -0.84
N ILE A 21 6.55 -5.95 0.42
CA ILE A 21 6.50 -4.52 0.74
C ILE A 21 7.71 -3.79 0.15
N LEU A 22 8.93 -4.32 0.33
CA LEU A 22 10.14 -3.70 -0.22
C LEU A 22 10.08 -3.57 -1.75
N LEU A 23 9.64 -4.62 -2.44
CA LEU A 23 9.49 -4.61 -3.90
C LEU A 23 8.40 -3.62 -4.34
N ILE A 24 7.25 -3.59 -3.66
CA ILE A 24 6.20 -2.60 -3.89
C ILE A 24 6.75 -1.19 -3.76
N THR A 25 7.47 -0.89 -2.68
CA THR A 25 8.05 0.44 -2.46
C THR A 25 9.02 0.82 -3.57
N ALA A 26 9.91 -0.09 -3.99
CA ALA A 26 10.85 0.19 -5.07
C ALA A 26 10.13 0.47 -6.41
N LEU A 27 9.11 -0.33 -6.75
CA LEU A 27 8.31 -0.15 -7.97
C LEU A 27 7.48 1.14 -7.95
N ALA A 28 6.84 1.45 -6.81
CA ALA A 28 6.05 2.66 -6.63
C ALA A 28 6.94 3.92 -6.71
N VAL A 29 8.11 3.91 -6.07
CA VAL A 29 9.08 5.02 -6.15
C VAL A 29 9.57 5.21 -7.58
N PHE A 30 9.90 4.12 -8.29
CA PHE A 30 10.27 4.19 -9.70
C PHE A 30 9.14 4.77 -10.56
N ALA A 31 7.91 4.28 -10.41
CA ALA A 31 6.78 4.75 -11.21
C ALA A 31 6.43 6.23 -10.92
N ASN A 32 6.44 6.64 -9.66
CA ASN A 32 6.08 8.00 -9.28
C ASN A 32 7.22 9.00 -9.58
N PHE A 33 8.32 8.91 -8.85
CA PHE A 33 9.44 9.86 -8.93
C PHE A 33 10.34 9.62 -10.16
N GLY A 34 10.41 8.38 -10.64
CA GLY A 34 11.24 8.01 -11.78
C GLY A 34 10.57 8.20 -13.14
N VAL A 35 9.23 8.22 -13.19
CA VAL A 35 8.45 8.31 -14.43
C VAL A 35 7.46 9.48 -14.39
N LEU A 36 6.42 9.43 -13.56
CA LEU A 36 5.33 10.41 -13.60
C LEU A 36 5.81 11.84 -13.31
N GLU A 37 6.52 12.08 -12.21
CA GLU A 37 7.01 13.42 -11.85
C GLU A 37 8.03 13.99 -12.86
N ARG A 38 8.66 13.15 -13.68
CA ARG A 38 9.58 13.60 -14.73
C ARG A 38 8.84 13.99 -16.02
N LEU A 39 7.79 13.24 -16.34
CA LEU A 39 7.07 13.35 -17.61
C LEU A 39 5.87 14.32 -17.53
N VAL A 40 5.28 14.48 -16.35
CA VAL A 40 4.10 15.33 -16.13
C VAL A 40 4.54 16.71 -15.69
N VAL A 41 4.05 17.73 -16.39
CA VAL A 41 4.23 19.14 -16.03
C VAL A 41 2.89 19.69 -15.60
N GLU A 42 2.80 20.07 -14.32
CA GLU A 42 1.58 20.59 -13.72
C GLU A 42 1.06 21.79 -14.51
N GLY A 43 -0.22 21.73 -14.91
CA GLY A 43 -0.88 22.79 -15.67
C GLY A 43 -0.47 22.92 -17.15
N ASP A 44 0.52 22.16 -17.65
CA ASP A 44 0.94 22.20 -19.06
C ASP A 44 0.71 20.85 -19.75
N ALA A 45 -0.49 20.72 -20.31
CA ALA A 45 -0.92 19.56 -21.08
C ALA A 45 -0.07 19.31 -22.34
N ASN A 46 0.36 20.38 -23.02
CA ASN A 46 1.12 20.26 -24.26
C ASN A 46 2.55 19.77 -24.00
N GLU A 47 3.21 20.34 -22.98
CA GLU A 47 4.54 19.89 -22.58
C GLU A 47 4.50 18.46 -22.02
N THR A 48 3.50 18.13 -21.21
CA THR A 48 3.29 16.76 -20.71
C THR A 48 3.17 15.77 -21.87
N ALA A 49 2.32 16.06 -22.86
CA ALA A 49 2.17 15.21 -24.04
C ALA A 49 3.50 15.05 -24.80
N ARG A 50 4.24 16.14 -25.03
CA ARG A 50 5.56 16.09 -25.70
C ARG A 50 6.55 15.18 -24.95
N ARG A 51 6.63 15.29 -23.63
CA ARG A 51 7.55 14.47 -22.81
C ARG A 51 7.18 13.00 -22.85
N ILE A 52 5.88 12.68 -22.76
CA ILE A 52 5.39 11.31 -22.83
C ILE A 52 5.69 10.71 -24.20
N THR A 53 5.38 11.39 -25.30
CA THR A 53 5.70 10.90 -26.65
C THR A 53 7.21 10.73 -26.85
N ALA A 54 8.04 11.64 -26.33
CA ALA A 54 9.49 11.53 -26.42
C ALA A 54 10.07 10.37 -25.58
N SER A 55 9.36 9.91 -24.56
CA SER A 55 9.79 8.88 -23.61
C SER A 55 8.72 7.79 -23.39
N GLU A 56 8.04 7.38 -24.45
CA GLU A 56 6.86 6.51 -24.37
C GLU A 56 7.15 5.18 -23.66
N GLY A 57 8.31 4.58 -23.96
CA GLY A 57 8.76 3.33 -23.32
C GLY A 57 8.90 3.47 -21.80
N LEU A 58 9.41 4.61 -21.31
CA LEU A 58 9.54 4.88 -19.88
C LEU A 58 8.16 4.99 -19.22
N PHE A 59 7.23 5.69 -19.88
CA PHE A 59 5.85 5.80 -19.41
C PHE A 59 5.17 4.43 -19.31
N ARG A 60 5.31 3.57 -20.33
CA ARG A 60 4.80 2.18 -20.32
C ARG A 60 5.38 1.34 -19.18
N TRP A 61 6.68 1.46 -18.88
CA TRP A 61 7.30 0.78 -17.74
C TRP A 61 6.79 1.28 -16.39
N GLY A 62 6.53 2.59 -16.25
CA GLY A 62 5.87 3.15 -15.08
C GLY A 62 4.49 2.54 -14.86
N ILE A 63 3.66 2.48 -15.91
CA ILE A 63 2.33 1.85 -15.88
C ILE A 63 2.42 0.37 -15.46
N ALA A 64 3.31 -0.39 -16.11
CA ALA A 64 3.49 -1.81 -15.79
C ALA A 64 3.92 -2.03 -14.33
N SER A 65 4.76 -1.14 -13.80
CA SER A 65 5.20 -1.17 -12.40
C SER A 65 4.03 -0.95 -11.44
N LEU A 66 3.11 -0.02 -11.73
CA LEU A 66 1.93 0.24 -10.91
C LEU A 66 0.94 -0.93 -10.91
N PHE A 67 0.72 -1.57 -12.06
CA PHE A 67 -0.07 -2.81 -12.14
C PHE A 67 0.56 -3.93 -11.31
N LEU A 68 1.89 -4.06 -11.37
CA LEU A 68 2.62 -5.04 -10.57
C LEU A 68 2.53 -4.74 -9.07
N VAL A 69 2.57 -3.46 -8.66
CA VAL A 69 2.32 -3.04 -7.28
C VAL A 69 0.96 -3.53 -6.79
N ALA A 70 -0.12 -3.23 -7.54
CA ALA A 70 -1.47 -3.66 -7.18
C ALA A 70 -1.60 -5.19 -7.06
N ALA A 71 -0.93 -5.95 -7.93
CA ALA A 71 -0.90 -7.42 -7.83
C ALA A 71 -0.13 -7.92 -6.60
N LEU A 72 1.02 -7.32 -6.29
CA LEU A 72 1.82 -7.64 -5.11
C LEU A 72 1.09 -7.30 -3.81
N ASP A 73 0.26 -6.26 -3.80
CA ASP A 73 -0.56 -5.88 -2.65
C ASP A 73 -1.48 -7.01 -2.19
N VAL A 74 -2.05 -7.78 -3.12
CA VAL A 74 -2.87 -8.96 -2.82
C VAL A 74 -2.06 -10.01 -2.07
N ALA A 75 -0.84 -10.29 -2.56
CA ALA A 75 0.05 -11.26 -1.95
C ALA A 75 0.51 -10.81 -0.55
N VAL A 76 0.84 -9.52 -0.40
CA VAL A 76 1.24 -8.92 0.88
C VAL A 76 0.08 -8.92 1.87
N ALA A 77 -1.14 -8.58 1.44
CA ALA A 77 -2.34 -8.63 2.29
C ALA A 77 -2.53 -10.03 2.87
N TRP A 78 -2.38 -11.07 2.05
CA TRP A 78 -2.45 -12.44 2.51
C TRP A 78 -1.31 -12.80 3.46
N ALA A 79 -0.08 -12.44 3.13
CA ALA A 79 1.09 -12.73 3.95
C ALA A 79 0.99 -12.09 5.34
N LEU A 80 0.61 -10.81 5.41
CA LEU A 80 0.39 -10.10 6.67
C LEU A 80 -0.79 -10.68 7.46
N ARG A 81 -1.87 -11.09 6.78
CA ARG A 81 -2.97 -11.82 7.43
C ARG A 81 -2.46 -13.07 8.12
N VAL A 82 -1.66 -13.87 7.41
CA VAL A 82 -1.09 -15.11 7.96
C VAL A 82 -0.19 -14.82 9.15
N PHE A 83 0.63 -13.78 9.04
CA PHE A 83 1.57 -13.36 10.09
C PHE A 83 0.86 -12.91 11.38
N PHE A 84 -0.16 -12.05 11.27
CA PHE A 84 -0.88 -11.49 12.42
C PHE A 84 -2.10 -12.31 12.89
N ALA A 85 -2.50 -13.35 12.16
CA ALA A 85 -3.62 -14.22 12.56
C ALA A 85 -3.54 -14.78 13.99
N PRO A 86 -2.36 -15.17 14.53
CA PRO A 86 -2.25 -15.67 15.91
C PRO A 86 -2.53 -14.60 16.99
N VAL A 87 -2.45 -13.31 16.64
CA VAL A 87 -2.70 -12.21 17.58
C VAL A 87 -4.20 -11.96 17.70
N HIS A 88 -4.85 -11.70 16.57
CA HIS A 88 -6.30 -11.55 16.50
C HIS A 88 -6.82 -11.81 15.08
N GLN A 89 -7.47 -12.97 14.88
CA GLN A 89 -7.88 -13.43 13.55
C GLN A 89 -8.77 -12.43 12.80
N ASN A 90 -9.79 -11.86 13.43
CA ASN A 90 -10.74 -10.98 12.75
C ASN A 90 -10.12 -9.62 12.38
N MET A 91 -9.33 -9.01 13.27
CA MET A 91 -8.64 -7.74 12.98
C MET A 91 -7.54 -7.89 11.93
N SER A 92 -6.82 -9.02 11.94
CA SER A 92 -5.87 -9.38 10.88
C SER A 92 -6.57 -9.54 9.52
N MET A 93 -7.76 -10.16 9.51
CA MET A 93 -8.59 -10.25 8.30
C MET A 93 -9.09 -8.86 7.84
N LEU A 94 -9.55 -8.03 8.77
CA LEU A 94 -10.02 -6.67 8.47
C LEU A 94 -8.90 -5.81 7.86
N ALA A 95 -7.69 -5.86 8.44
CA ALA A 95 -6.53 -5.18 7.88
C ALA A 95 -6.23 -5.65 6.44
N ALA A 96 -6.30 -6.96 6.17
CA ALA A 96 -6.12 -7.49 4.83
C ALA A 96 -7.21 -7.05 3.85
N TRP A 97 -8.47 -6.96 4.29
CA TRP A 97 -9.56 -6.43 3.46
C TRP A 97 -9.33 -4.98 3.07
N PHE A 98 -8.95 -4.11 4.00
CA PHE A 98 -8.62 -2.71 3.67
C PHE A 98 -7.49 -2.62 2.64
N ARG A 99 -6.43 -3.42 2.80
CA ARG A 99 -5.34 -3.47 1.81
C ARG A 99 -5.80 -3.98 0.44
N LEU A 100 -6.69 -4.97 0.42
CA LEU A 100 -7.22 -5.52 -0.84
C LEU A 100 -8.11 -4.49 -1.56
N VAL A 101 -8.98 -3.80 -0.83
CA VAL A 101 -9.82 -2.74 -1.42
C VAL A 101 -8.94 -1.59 -1.91
N TYR A 102 -7.90 -1.20 -1.17
CA TYR A 102 -6.89 -0.27 -1.64
C TYR A 102 -6.25 -0.73 -2.96
N ALA A 103 -5.82 -1.99 -3.06
CA ALA A 103 -5.23 -2.53 -4.29
C ALA A 103 -6.18 -2.46 -5.48
N VAL A 104 -7.49 -2.67 -5.26
CA VAL A 104 -8.52 -2.51 -6.30
C VAL A 104 -8.66 -1.05 -6.71
N VAL A 105 -8.70 -0.11 -5.76
CA VAL A 105 -8.73 1.32 -6.06
C VAL A 105 -7.49 1.74 -6.85
N LEU A 106 -6.30 1.28 -6.45
CA LEU A 106 -5.05 1.53 -7.18
C LEU A 106 -5.09 0.94 -8.59
N LEU A 107 -5.68 -0.24 -8.78
CA LEU A 107 -5.86 -0.84 -10.10
C LEU A 107 -6.77 0.00 -10.99
N VAL A 108 -7.89 0.49 -10.45
CA VAL A 108 -8.82 1.39 -11.14
C VAL A 108 -8.15 2.72 -11.48
N ALA A 109 -7.40 3.30 -10.55
CA ALA A 109 -6.59 4.49 -10.80
C ALA A 109 -5.63 4.22 -11.96
N THR A 110 -4.79 3.18 -11.84
CA THR A 110 -3.76 2.84 -12.82
C THR A 110 -4.34 2.59 -14.22
N SER A 111 -5.57 2.09 -14.32
CA SER A 111 -6.27 1.90 -15.59
C SER A 111 -6.49 3.19 -16.40
N GLN A 112 -6.40 4.38 -15.79
CA GLN A 112 -6.48 5.65 -16.51
C GLN A 112 -5.23 5.92 -17.37
N LEU A 113 -4.05 5.47 -16.92
CA LEU A 113 -2.77 5.80 -17.55
C LEU A 113 -2.56 5.18 -18.94
N PRO A 114 -2.94 3.91 -19.23
CA PRO A 114 -2.92 3.38 -20.59
C PRO A 114 -3.74 4.21 -21.59
N GLY A 115 -4.81 4.87 -21.12
CA GLY A 115 -5.66 5.73 -21.94
C GLY A 115 -4.99 7.03 -22.38
N VAL A 116 -3.84 7.39 -21.80
CA VAL A 116 -3.04 8.57 -22.16
C VAL A 116 -2.31 8.36 -23.49
N LEU A 117 -1.77 7.16 -23.73
CA LEU A 117 -0.97 6.83 -24.92
C LEU A 117 -1.65 7.19 -26.25
N PRO A 118 -2.89 6.73 -26.54
CA PRO A 118 -3.55 7.07 -27.80
C PRO A 118 -3.84 8.58 -27.94
N LEU A 119 -4.00 9.29 -26.82
CA LEU A 119 -4.30 10.73 -26.82
C LEU A 119 -3.06 11.57 -27.14
N VAL A 120 -1.87 11.14 -26.70
CA VAL A 120 -0.60 11.85 -26.96
C VAL A 120 0.00 11.49 -28.33
N ASP A 121 -0.31 10.30 -28.86
CA ASP A 121 0.15 9.87 -30.20
C ASP A 121 -0.62 10.52 -31.36
N GLY A 122 -1.58 11.41 -31.05
CA GLY A 122 -2.38 12.09 -32.06
C GLY A 122 -3.40 11.19 -32.76
N ALA A 123 -3.76 10.04 -32.17
CA ALA A 123 -4.83 9.21 -32.69
C ALA A 123 -6.14 10.01 -32.63
N THR A 124 -6.63 10.39 -33.81
CA THR A 124 -7.83 11.21 -33.98
C THR A 124 -9.02 10.56 -33.28
N THR A 125 -9.54 11.24 -32.24
CA THR A 125 -10.82 10.86 -31.64
C THR A 125 -11.91 11.30 -32.60
N PHE A 126 -12.51 10.35 -33.31
CA PHE A 126 -13.70 10.60 -34.12
C PHE A 126 -14.91 10.69 -33.19
N GLY A 127 -15.48 11.89 -33.04
CA GLY A 127 -16.70 12.12 -32.27
C GLY A 127 -17.44 13.36 -32.78
N PRO A 128 -18.79 13.37 -32.78
CA PRO A 128 -19.60 14.46 -33.36
C PRO A 128 -19.69 15.73 -32.48
N TYR A 129 -18.98 15.79 -31.35
CA TYR A 129 -18.96 16.92 -30.43
C TYR A 129 -17.55 17.53 -30.38
N PRO A 130 -17.41 18.85 -30.15
CA PRO A 130 -16.11 19.44 -29.82
C PRO A 130 -15.60 18.81 -28.52
N ALA A 131 -14.70 17.85 -28.64
CA ALA A 131 -13.98 17.28 -27.51
C ALA A 131 -12.87 18.26 -27.10
N ASP A 132 -12.53 18.29 -25.81
CA ASP A 132 -11.32 18.98 -25.35
C ASP A 132 -10.10 18.53 -26.18
N PRO A 133 -9.08 19.38 -26.37
CA PRO A 133 -7.88 18.99 -27.09
C PRO A 133 -7.28 17.70 -26.49
N ALA A 134 -6.81 16.78 -27.34
CA ALA A 134 -6.29 15.49 -26.89
C ALA A 134 -5.23 15.57 -25.77
N PRO A 135 -4.29 16.55 -25.77
CA PRO A 135 -3.37 16.75 -24.64
C PRO A 135 -4.07 17.10 -23.32
N VAL A 136 -5.15 17.87 -23.35
CA VAL A 136 -5.92 18.22 -22.14
C VAL A 136 -6.62 16.99 -21.57
N GLN A 137 -7.19 16.15 -22.44
CA GLN A 137 -7.77 14.87 -22.03
C GLN A 137 -6.71 13.91 -21.45
N ALA A 138 -5.51 13.89 -22.04
CA ALA A 138 -4.39 13.10 -21.53
C ALA A 138 -4.01 13.54 -20.10
N LEU A 139 -3.85 14.84 -19.88
CA LEU A 139 -3.56 15.40 -18.55
C LEU A 139 -4.68 15.08 -17.55
N SER A 140 -5.94 15.28 -17.93
CA SER A 140 -7.10 14.97 -17.08
C SER A 140 -7.15 13.50 -16.63
N ARG A 141 -6.72 12.55 -17.47
CA ARG A 141 -6.60 11.14 -17.08
C ARG A 141 -5.50 10.91 -16.03
N ILE A 142 -4.40 11.63 -16.13
CA ILE A 142 -3.30 11.58 -15.16
C ILE A 142 -3.76 12.19 -13.83
N ASP A 143 -4.47 13.32 -13.87
CA ASP A 143 -5.03 13.94 -12.67
C ASP A 143 -6.04 13.01 -11.99
N THR A 144 -6.94 12.39 -12.78
CA THR A 144 -7.89 11.39 -12.29
C THR A 144 -7.18 10.19 -11.65
N PHE A 145 -6.03 9.77 -12.20
CA PHE A 145 -5.19 8.74 -11.59
C PHE A 145 -4.67 9.18 -10.20
N HIS A 146 -4.13 10.38 -10.07
CA HIS A 146 -3.65 10.91 -8.79
C HIS A 146 -4.79 11.05 -7.77
N ASP A 147 -5.94 11.57 -8.18
CA ASP A 147 -7.12 11.71 -7.31
C ASP A 147 -7.60 10.35 -6.76
N LEU A 148 -7.71 9.35 -7.64
CA LEU A 148 -8.12 8.00 -7.25
C LEU A 148 -7.08 7.32 -6.36
N TRP A 149 -5.78 7.50 -6.64
CA TRP A 149 -4.73 6.98 -5.77
C TRP A 149 -4.80 7.65 -4.39
N ASN A 150 -4.89 8.98 -4.32
CA ASN A 150 -5.01 9.74 -3.08
C ASN A 150 -6.23 9.32 -2.25
N ALA A 151 -7.37 9.06 -2.90
CA ALA A 151 -8.55 8.51 -2.24
C ALA A 151 -8.28 7.08 -1.69
N GLY A 152 -7.54 6.26 -2.44
CA GLY A 152 -7.10 4.95 -1.99
C GLY A 152 -6.21 4.99 -0.73
N LEU A 153 -5.39 6.04 -0.57
CA LEU A 153 -4.51 6.18 0.59
C LEU A 153 -5.27 6.30 1.92
N ILE A 154 -6.54 6.70 1.91
CA ILE A 154 -7.42 6.65 3.11
C ILE A 154 -7.56 5.20 3.60
N LEU A 155 -7.86 4.28 2.68
CA LEU A 155 -8.01 2.85 3.00
C LEU A 155 -6.68 2.25 3.45
N PHE A 156 -5.58 2.67 2.82
CA PHE A 156 -4.24 2.26 3.19
C PHE A 156 -3.86 2.76 4.59
N GLY A 157 -4.20 4.01 4.93
CA GLY A 157 -4.01 4.58 6.26
C GLY A 157 -4.76 3.79 7.35
N ILE A 158 -6.02 3.43 7.11
CA ILE A 158 -6.79 2.56 8.03
C ILE A 158 -6.14 1.18 8.16
N HIS A 159 -5.68 0.58 7.06
CA HIS A 159 -4.93 -0.66 7.08
C HIS A 159 -3.69 -0.58 7.99
N LEU A 160 -2.91 0.51 7.90
CA LEU A 160 -1.74 0.73 8.74
C LEU A 160 -2.10 0.94 10.22
N LEU A 161 -3.20 1.63 10.53
CA LEU A 161 -3.66 1.73 11.93
C LEU A 161 -3.98 0.36 12.53
N LEU A 162 -4.68 -0.50 11.79
CA LEU A 162 -5.00 -1.86 12.21
C LEU A 162 -3.72 -2.71 12.37
N LEU A 163 -2.78 -2.60 11.43
CA LEU A 163 -1.48 -3.26 11.53
C LEU A 163 -0.65 -2.76 12.72
N GLY A 164 -0.63 -1.46 12.95
CA GLY A 164 0.09 -0.85 14.09
C GLY A 164 -0.45 -1.37 15.41
N TRP A 165 -1.78 -1.45 15.54
CA TRP A 165 -2.43 -2.05 16.71
C TRP A 165 -2.11 -3.55 16.86
N LEU A 166 -2.17 -4.34 15.78
CA LEU A 166 -1.79 -5.76 15.78
C LEU A 166 -0.32 -5.95 16.18
N ALA A 167 0.57 -5.13 15.64
CA ALA A 167 2.00 -5.14 15.97
C ALA A 167 2.22 -4.82 17.46
N PHE A 168 1.58 -3.77 17.97
CA PHE A 168 1.70 -3.36 19.37
C PHE A 168 1.22 -4.44 20.36
N THR A 169 0.17 -5.19 19.99
CA THR A 169 -0.45 -6.23 20.83
C THR A 169 0.15 -7.62 20.65
N SER A 170 0.91 -7.85 19.57
CA SER A 170 1.44 -9.17 19.18
C SER A 170 2.34 -9.86 20.20
N GLY A 171 3.04 -9.09 21.05
CA GLY A 171 4.05 -9.60 21.98
C GLY A 171 5.39 -10.02 21.33
N TYR A 172 5.44 -10.16 20.01
CA TYR A 172 6.67 -10.52 19.26
C TYR A 172 7.17 -9.41 18.32
N VAL A 173 6.33 -8.44 17.94
CA VAL A 173 6.77 -7.23 17.23
C VAL A 173 7.16 -6.15 18.26
N PRO A 174 8.29 -5.42 18.07
CA PRO A 174 8.62 -4.29 18.92
C PRO A 174 7.47 -3.28 19.00
N ARG A 175 7.05 -2.91 20.21
CA ARG A 175 5.93 -1.97 20.41
C ARG A 175 6.18 -0.61 19.76
N ALA A 176 7.42 -0.12 19.80
CA ALA A 176 7.81 1.11 19.13
C ALA A 176 7.55 1.05 17.61
N LEU A 177 7.80 -0.09 16.98
CA LEU A 177 7.50 -0.29 15.56
C LEU A 177 5.99 -0.25 15.30
N GLY A 178 5.18 -0.87 16.18
CA GLY A 178 3.71 -0.78 16.10
C GLY A 178 3.19 0.66 16.17
N VAL A 179 3.76 1.49 17.05
CA VAL A 179 3.41 2.92 17.16
C VAL A 179 3.82 3.68 15.90
N LEU A 180 5.04 3.47 15.39
CA LEU A 180 5.51 4.13 14.17
C LEU A 180 4.64 3.79 12.95
N ILE A 181 4.19 2.54 12.82
CA ILE A 181 3.27 2.12 11.76
C ILE A 181 1.91 2.84 11.91
N ALA A 182 1.40 2.95 13.13
CA ALA A 182 0.16 3.69 13.36
C ALA A 182 0.31 5.19 13.02
N LEU A 183 1.45 5.79 13.34
CA LEU A 183 1.75 7.18 12.96
C LEU A 183 1.85 7.36 11.44
N ALA A 184 2.45 6.40 10.72
CA ALA A 184 2.43 6.37 9.25
C ALA A 184 0.99 6.38 8.72
N GLY A 185 0.14 5.50 9.26
CA GLY A 185 -1.28 5.44 8.92
C GLY A 185 -2.04 6.76 9.18
N LEU A 186 -1.76 7.42 10.31
CA LEU A 186 -2.31 8.76 10.59
C LEU A 186 -1.82 9.81 9.60
N GLY A 187 -0.56 9.77 9.19
CA GLY A 187 -0.02 10.69 8.18
C GLY A 187 -0.81 10.62 6.87
N TYR A 188 -1.05 9.41 6.34
CA TYR A 188 -1.87 9.24 5.14
C TYR A 188 -3.30 9.76 5.33
N LEU A 189 -3.92 9.51 6.47
CA LEU A 189 -5.27 10.02 6.73
C LEU A 189 -5.30 11.55 6.78
N VAL A 190 -4.34 12.17 7.46
CA VAL A 190 -4.23 13.63 7.54
C VAL A 190 -4.05 14.23 6.16
N ASP A 191 -3.17 13.66 5.33
CA ASP A 191 -2.93 14.16 3.97
C ASP A 191 -4.15 13.98 3.07
N SER A 192 -4.77 12.80 3.07
CA SER A 192 -5.95 12.53 2.26
C SER A 192 -7.15 13.40 2.67
N PHE A 193 -7.42 13.56 3.97
CA PHE A 193 -8.51 14.42 4.44
C PHE A 193 -8.19 15.91 4.28
N GLY A 194 -6.92 16.28 4.39
CA GLY A 194 -6.43 17.63 4.11
C GLY A 194 -6.70 18.04 2.66
N ALA A 195 -6.28 17.20 1.71
CA ALA A 195 -6.54 17.40 0.29
C ALA A 195 -8.04 17.41 -0.03
N LEU A 196 -8.84 16.57 0.63
CA LEU A 196 -10.30 16.56 0.46
C LEU A 196 -10.97 17.83 0.99
N ALA A 197 -10.45 18.39 2.08
CA ALA A 197 -10.99 19.59 2.71
C ALA A 197 -10.55 20.88 1.99
N SER A 198 -9.39 20.88 1.35
CA SER A 198 -8.85 22.06 0.67
C SER A 198 -7.96 21.70 -0.51
N SER A 199 -8.23 22.29 -1.66
CA SER A 199 -7.34 22.25 -2.84
C SER A 199 -6.01 22.99 -2.63
N SER A 200 -5.85 23.73 -1.51
CA SER A 200 -4.61 24.42 -1.13
C SER A 200 -3.85 23.69 -0.03
N TYR A 201 -4.23 22.46 0.31
CA TYR A 201 -3.48 21.65 1.26
C TYR A 201 -2.11 21.28 0.68
N ALA A 202 -1.04 21.63 1.39
CA ALA A 202 0.34 21.45 0.94
C ALA A 202 1.23 20.78 2.00
N LEU A 203 0.64 20.26 3.08
CA LEU A 203 1.39 19.60 4.13
C LEU A 203 1.54 18.12 3.77
N ASP A 204 2.70 17.70 3.27
CA ASP A 204 2.97 16.28 2.99
C ASP A 204 3.40 15.54 4.28
N VAL A 205 2.46 15.33 5.21
CA VAL A 205 2.75 14.74 6.52
C VAL A 205 3.26 13.32 6.40
N ALA A 206 2.74 12.54 5.44
CA ALA A 206 3.13 11.16 5.17
C ALA A 206 4.63 11.02 4.85
N VAL A 207 5.26 12.03 4.24
CA VAL A 207 6.70 12.04 3.92
C VAL A 207 7.56 11.95 5.19
N PHE A 208 7.05 12.44 6.33
CA PHE A 208 7.76 12.36 7.60
C PHE A 208 7.38 11.13 8.43
N THR A 209 6.17 10.59 8.23
CA THR A 209 5.67 9.48 9.04
C THR A 209 5.88 8.10 8.42
N PHE A 210 6.23 7.99 7.14
CA PHE A 210 6.45 6.70 6.44
C PHE A 210 7.56 5.83 7.06
N VAL A 211 8.40 6.40 7.93
CA VAL A 211 9.51 5.72 8.62
C VAL A 211 9.05 4.40 9.27
N GLY A 212 7.82 4.35 9.80
CA GLY A 212 7.26 3.13 10.38
C GLY A 212 7.14 1.98 9.39
N GLU A 213 6.74 2.25 8.16
CA GLU A 213 6.62 1.23 7.11
C GLU A 213 7.98 0.74 6.62
N PHE A 214 8.92 1.67 6.45
CA PHE A 214 10.29 1.33 6.09
C PHE A 214 10.94 0.43 7.14
N LEU A 215 10.76 0.74 8.42
CA LEU A 215 11.24 -0.11 9.49
C LEU A 215 10.50 -1.46 9.53
N LEU A 216 9.20 -1.48 9.23
CA LEU A 216 8.40 -2.71 9.21
C LEU A 216 8.90 -3.69 8.15
N MET A 217 9.14 -3.23 6.91
CA MET A 217 9.61 -4.11 5.82
C MET A 217 10.98 -4.73 6.15
N LEU A 218 11.91 -3.93 6.68
CA LEU A 218 13.24 -4.41 7.08
C LEU A 218 13.16 -5.40 8.25
N TRP A 219 12.32 -5.11 9.23
CA TRP A 219 12.13 -5.95 10.40
C TRP A 219 11.50 -7.30 10.04
N LEU A 220 10.47 -7.31 9.19
CA LEU A 220 9.82 -8.53 8.69
C LEU A 220 10.79 -9.43 7.91
N LEU A 221 11.66 -8.82 7.08
CA LEU A 221 12.71 -9.54 6.36
C LEU A 221 13.75 -10.16 7.30
N ALA A 222 14.18 -9.42 8.32
CA ALA A 222 15.14 -9.91 9.31
C ALA A 222 14.58 -11.10 10.12
N ILE A 223 13.30 -11.02 10.51
CA ILE A 223 12.67 -12.07 11.32
C ILE A 223 12.28 -13.31 10.55
N GLY A 224 11.87 -13.18 9.29
CA GLY A 224 11.69 -14.35 8.44
C GLY A 224 12.95 -15.21 8.36
N ARG A 225 14.13 -14.58 8.47
CA ARG A 225 15.44 -15.25 8.49
C ARG A 225 15.87 -15.76 9.88
N SER A 226 15.37 -15.20 10.98
CA SER A 226 15.81 -15.53 12.34
C SER A 226 15.16 -16.79 12.94
N ALA A 227 15.97 -17.70 13.48
CA ALA A 227 15.52 -18.91 14.18
C ALA A 227 14.92 -18.64 15.58
N ALA A 228 14.95 -17.40 16.07
CA ALA A 228 14.49 -17.02 17.41
C ALA A 228 12.96 -17.13 17.61
N PHE A 229 12.18 -17.11 16.52
CA PHE A 229 10.72 -17.30 16.54
C PHE A 229 10.28 -18.74 16.88
N SER A 230 11.23 -19.66 17.08
CA SER A 230 10.97 -21.05 17.47
C SER A 230 10.76 -21.23 18.98
N LYS A 231 10.92 -20.19 19.80
CA LYS A 231 10.56 -20.26 21.22
C LYS A 231 9.06 -20.02 21.36
N GLU A 232 8.37 -21.03 21.90
CA GLU A 232 6.92 -21.06 22.07
C GLU A 232 6.34 -19.75 22.64
N PRO A 233 5.10 -19.39 22.26
CA PRO A 233 4.37 -18.33 22.96
C PRO A 233 4.35 -18.66 24.46
N PRO A 234 4.53 -17.68 25.36
CA PRO A 234 4.39 -17.93 26.78
C PRO A 234 3.03 -18.59 27.06
N PRO A 235 2.97 -19.62 27.91
CA PRO A 235 1.73 -20.34 28.15
C PRO A 235 0.64 -19.35 28.55
N ALA A 236 -0.53 -19.51 27.94
CA ALA A 236 -1.72 -18.75 28.31
C ALA A 236 -1.86 -18.83 29.83
N ARG A 237 -1.98 -17.67 30.51
CA ARG A 237 -2.17 -17.62 31.97
C ARG A 237 -3.27 -18.62 32.32
N GLY A 238 -2.86 -19.69 33.00
CA GLY A 238 -3.74 -20.80 33.29
C GLY A 238 -4.96 -20.30 34.04
N ARG A 239 -6.15 -20.69 33.57
CA ARG A 239 -7.27 -20.86 34.50
C ARG A 239 -6.82 -21.94 35.47
N SER A 240 -6.57 -21.52 36.70
CA SER A 240 -6.23 -22.36 37.84
C SER A 240 -7.18 -23.56 37.86
N ARG A 241 -6.60 -24.74 37.62
CA ARG A 241 -7.19 -26.04 37.88
C ARG A 241 -7.11 -26.27 39.39
N GLN A 242 -7.96 -25.58 40.14
CA GLN A 242 -8.20 -25.83 41.56
C GLN A 242 -9.71 -25.69 41.79
N GLU A 243 -10.40 -26.80 41.61
CA GLU A 243 -11.65 -27.24 42.25
C GLU A 243 -12.12 -28.47 41.45
N LEU A 244 -12.77 -29.43 42.11
CA LEU A 244 -13.03 -30.82 41.67
C LEU A 244 -11.91 -31.83 41.97
N SER A 245 -11.36 -31.76 43.19
CA SER A 245 -10.85 -32.94 43.91
C SER A 245 -10.97 -32.66 45.40
N GLY A 246 -12.17 -32.85 45.95
CA GLY A 246 -12.39 -32.77 47.39
C GLY A 246 -13.86 -32.70 47.76
N GLN A 247 -14.38 -33.85 48.19
CA GLN A 247 -15.69 -34.13 48.82
C GLN A 247 -16.87 -34.41 47.88
#